data_AF-K7W7E7-F1
#
_entry.id   AF-K7W7E7-F1
#
_cell.length_a   1.000
_cell.length_b   1.000
_cell.length_c   1.000
_cell.angle_alpha   90.00
_cell.angle_beta   90.00
_cell.angle_gamma   90.00
#
_symmetry.space_group_name_H-M   'P 1'
#
loop_
_entity.id
_entity.type
_entity.pdbx_description
1 polymer ?
#
loop_
_entity_poly.entity_id
_entity_poly.type
_entity_poly.pdbx_seq_one_letter_code
_entity_poly.pdbx_strand_id
1 'polypeptide(L)'
;MGLDNKKDKDFALDKISYVNFKHIEIDRTLLNLFPRLKFDGYPSRVRNSSLLFTVEKFLEEFIDDKNQSKFIGFAEHKDIVSKWLETDLLDLANRGKSNQAVVSPRPLHGNAYKYRNTKYAKDEGSSEQIYWMIYYARKGLGQAARDALKDFIFAGLDQQTDLILLSDQRIDVETQAILHFDKQVKKDAEDRSKEPERYSPLCIGQADLLADDILRLLTYENYMPRSVLVDYLKTLLSFHLALYHLRLMKLLPALVKRRGSDPTCDRCPVNPRISSPHGDCPHRIGLVVDMGDPTNPHMTDLARHSAETHYRRIPGYIEAHFITKKLDEMAEYLRTRNKLSPAGNHFSVGEVLQLLHSSKNKEREDYFKSRVTPLIERYQQGAESSIPPEVQRIINMNLGEFDTYIEIILALRGSYHREAIIKCLDAFLLKNSDLGLLRQSRAKGSPRWFALGSRLLEVLLQIAVLEPQGTSFVTREIRVDELLTLLRDRYGLYIDRLPPGDGFGQPSIVDQQALRKNVTAFKTRLREIGFFQDLSDAYVTQTVTPRYTITTDNSGR
;
A
#
# COMPACT_ATOMS: atom_id res chain seq x y z
N MET A 1 16.85 -15.98 -22.35
CA MET A 1 16.50 -16.98 -23.37
C MET A 1 15.61 -18.07 -22.76
N GLY A 2 14.92 -18.86 -23.59
CA GLY A 2 14.10 -20.00 -23.15
C GLY A 2 12.67 -19.66 -22.70
N LEU A 3 12.51 -18.76 -21.70
CA LEU A 3 11.19 -18.42 -21.16
C LEU A 3 10.41 -17.43 -22.05
N ASP A 4 9.14 -17.74 -22.32
CA ASP A 4 8.17 -16.85 -22.97
C ASP A 4 7.78 -15.70 -22.03
N ASN A 5 7.76 -14.47 -22.54
CA ASN A 5 7.45 -13.29 -21.73
C ASN A 5 6.02 -13.27 -21.18
N LYS A 6 5.04 -13.81 -21.94
CA LYS A 6 3.63 -13.82 -21.55
C LYS A 6 3.24 -15.12 -20.84
N LYS A 7 3.76 -16.26 -21.28
CA LYS A 7 3.36 -17.58 -20.74
C LYS A 7 4.16 -17.97 -19.50
N ASP A 8 5.46 -17.71 -19.48
CA ASP A 8 6.33 -18.28 -18.45
C ASP A 8 6.74 -17.25 -17.40
N LYS A 9 7.08 -16.02 -17.81
CA LYS A 9 7.63 -14.97 -16.92
C LYS A 9 6.59 -14.14 -16.17
N ASP A 10 5.32 -14.23 -16.57
CA ASP A 10 4.26 -13.43 -15.97
C ASP A 10 4.06 -13.81 -14.50
N PHE A 11 4.10 -12.79 -13.64
CA PHE A 11 4.04 -12.91 -12.18
C PHE A 11 2.84 -12.18 -11.60
N ALA A 12 2.12 -11.35 -12.38
CA ALA A 12 0.97 -10.64 -11.85
C ALA A 12 -0.21 -11.62 -11.67
N LEU A 13 -0.87 -11.55 -10.51
CA LEU A 13 -2.14 -12.23 -10.28
C LEU A 13 -3.02 -11.37 -9.37
N ASP A 14 -3.99 -10.69 -9.97
CA ASP A 14 -4.86 -9.73 -9.29
C ASP A 14 -5.73 -10.39 -8.20
N LYS A 15 -5.96 -11.72 -8.30
CA LYS A 15 -6.58 -12.54 -7.24
C LYS A 15 -5.77 -12.58 -5.93
N ILE A 16 -4.48 -12.27 -5.98
CA ILE A 16 -3.58 -12.16 -4.83
C ILE A 16 -3.33 -10.68 -4.50
N SER A 17 -2.88 -9.91 -5.49
CA SER A 17 -2.58 -8.48 -5.38
C SER A 17 -2.56 -7.84 -6.77
N TYR A 18 -3.12 -6.65 -6.88
CA TYR A 18 -3.07 -5.83 -8.11
C TYR A 18 -1.71 -5.14 -8.31
N VAL A 19 -0.80 -5.24 -7.33
CA VAL A 19 0.51 -4.59 -7.35
C VAL A 19 1.52 -5.37 -8.19
N ASN A 20 2.15 -4.69 -9.15
CA ASN A 20 3.17 -5.27 -10.04
C ASN A 20 4.60 -5.30 -9.46
N PHE A 21 4.74 -5.12 -8.15
CA PHE A 21 5.98 -5.16 -7.34
C PHE A 21 7.17 -4.37 -7.91
N LYS A 22 6.94 -3.27 -8.62
CA LYS A 22 8.00 -2.32 -8.98
C LYS A 22 8.15 -1.24 -7.91
N HIS A 23 9.13 -0.36 -8.09
CA HIS A 23 9.23 0.84 -7.27
C HIS A 23 8.00 1.72 -7.52
N ILE A 24 7.36 2.14 -6.44
CA ILE A 24 6.14 2.95 -6.42
C ILE A 24 6.43 4.15 -5.56
N GLU A 25 5.88 5.28 -5.94
CA GLU A 25 5.97 6.50 -5.15
C GLU A 25 4.54 6.89 -4.73
N ILE A 26 4.33 7.18 -3.44
CA ILE A 26 2.98 7.20 -2.85
C ILE A 26 2.08 8.33 -3.38
N ASP A 27 2.65 9.47 -3.81
CA ASP A 27 1.84 10.53 -4.43
C ASP A 27 1.16 10.05 -5.73
N ARG A 28 1.79 9.11 -6.43
CA ARG A 28 1.34 8.56 -7.72
C ARG A 28 0.17 7.63 -7.47
N THR A 29 0.25 6.86 -6.38
CA THR A 29 -0.85 6.04 -5.84
C THR A 29 -2.06 6.91 -5.51
N LEU A 30 -1.89 8.00 -4.76
CA LEU A 30 -3.01 8.87 -4.41
C LEU A 30 -3.61 9.57 -5.65
N LEU A 31 -2.75 10.10 -6.53
CA LEU A 31 -3.15 10.72 -7.79
C LEU A 31 -4.00 9.79 -8.68
N ASN A 32 -3.63 8.52 -8.77
CA ASN A 32 -4.36 7.53 -9.57
C ASN A 32 -5.54 6.88 -8.84
N LEU A 33 -5.65 7.05 -7.52
CA LEU A 33 -6.84 6.66 -6.75
C LEU A 33 -8.03 7.58 -7.06
N PHE A 34 -7.79 8.88 -7.28
CA PHE A 34 -8.83 9.86 -7.57
C PHE A 34 -9.77 9.49 -8.72
N PRO A 35 -9.31 9.16 -9.94
CA PRO A 35 -10.21 8.76 -11.02
C PRO A 35 -10.98 7.47 -10.69
N ARG A 36 -10.38 6.53 -9.93
CA ARG A 36 -11.07 5.31 -9.52
C ARG A 36 -12.17 5.58 -8.52
N LEU A 37 -11.99 6.57 -7.63
CA LEU A 37 -13.07 7.05 -6.78
C LEU A 37 -14.16 7.70 -7.65
N LYS A 38 -13.82 8.66 -8.52
CA LYS A 38 -14.79 9.36 -9.39
C LYS A 38 -15.61 8.41 -10.26
N PHE A 39 -14.96 7.40 -10.85
CA PHE A 39 -15.56 6.49 -11.84
C PHE A 39 -15.72 5.06 -11.31
N ASP A 40 -16.02 4.88 -10.03
CA ASP A 40 -16.41 3.59 -9.43
C ASP A 40 -15.51 2.39 -9.79
N GLY A 41 -14.19 2.63 -9.72
CA GLY A 41 -13.13 1.64 -9.92
C GLY A 41 -12.46 1.74 -11.29
N TYR A 42 -13.10 2.41 -12.26
CA TYR A 42 -12.53 2.62 -13.58
C TYR A 42 -11.39 3.65 -13.56
N PRO A 43 -10.35 3.46 -14.37
CA PRO A 43 -9.40 4.52 -14.65
C PRO A 43 -10.06 5.62 -15.50
N SER A 44 -9.52 6.83 -15.44
CA SER A 44 -9.97 7.95 -16.28
C SER A 44 -9.23 7.97 -17.62
N ARG A 45 -9.98 8.22 -18.69
CA ARG A 45 -9.46 8.58 -20.01
C ARG A 45 -9.51 10.10 -20.19
N VAL A 46 -8.41 10.75 -19.84
CA VAL A 46 -8.23 12.19 -20.10
C VAL A 46 -7.65 12.38 -21.51
N ARG A 47 -8.37 13.10 -22.39
CA ARG A 47 -7.80 13.55 -23.67
C ARG A 47 -7.04 14.84 -23.43
N ASN A 48 -5.72 14.73 -23.23
CA ASN A 48 -4.85 15.89 -23.07
C ASN A 48 -4.65 16.61 -24.41
N SER A 49 -4.92 17.91 -24.47
CA SER A 49 -4.34 18.77 -25.50
C SER A 49 -2.88 19.05 -25.13
N SER A 50 -1.98 18.12 -25.45
CA SER A 50 -0.53 18.27 -25.68
C SER A 50 0.37 19.30 -24.92
N LEU A 51 -0.04 20.01 -23.86
CA LEU A 51 0.64 21.28 -23.50
C LEU A 51 0.98 21.55 -22.02
N LEU A 52 0.59 20.74 -21.03
CA LEU A 52 0.86 21.05 -19.60
C LEU A 52 1.81 20.05 -18.92
N PHE A 53 3.09 20.02 -19.30
CA PHE A 53 4.07 19.12 -18.65
C PHE A 53 5.37 19.78 -18.20
N THR A 54 5.47 21.11 -18.27
CA THR A 54 6.64 21.85 -17.78
C THR A 54 6.21 22.94 -16.81
N VAL A 55 7.11 23.31 -15.91
CA VAL A 55 6.89 24.34 -14.90
C VAL A 55 6.55 25.67 -15.59
N GLU A 56 7.23 25.97 -16.69
CA GLU A 56 7.04 27.19 -17.48
C GLU A 56 5.62 27.27 -18.04
N LYS A 57 5.04 26.15 -18.48
CA LYS A 57 3.67 26.12 -18.99
C LYS A 57 2.64 26.38 -17.90
N PHE A 58 2.87 25.87 -16.69
CA PHE A 58 2.04 26.20 -15.53
C PHE A 58 2.21 27.67 -15.12
N LEU A 59 3.43 28.21 -15.15
CA LEU A 59 3.69 29.61 -14.89
C LEU A 59 2.98 30.52 -15.90
N GLU A 60 3.08 30.23 -17.20
CA GLU A 60 2.38 30.94 -18.29
C GLU A 60 0.87 31.01 -18.04
N GLU A 61 0.27 29.94 -17.52
CA GLU A 61 -1.15 29.89 -17.21
C GLU A 61 -1.56 30.80 -16.04
N PHE A 62 -0.72 30.89 -15.00
CA PHE A 62 -0.99 31.79 -13.87
C PHE A 62 -0.85 33.26 -14.22
N ILE A 63 0.08 33.61 -15.11
CA ILE A 63 0.36 35.02 -15.50
C ILE A 63 -0.44 35.49 -16.72
N ASP A 64 -1.27 34.63 -17.31
CA ASP A 64 -2.17 34.98 -18.42
C ASP A 64 -3.11 36.13 -17.99
N ASP A 65 -3.31 37.11 -18.89
CA ASP A 65 -4.13 38.30 -18.66
C ASP A 65 -5.55 37.94 -18.16
N LYS A 66 -6.12 36.81 -18.61
CA LYS A 66 -7.44 36.34 -18.17
C LYS A 66 -7.51 35.97 -16.68
N ASN A 67 -6.35 35.74 -16.07
CA ASN A 67 -6.18 35.23 -14.71
C ASN A 67 -5.58 36.26 -13.74
N GLN A 68 -5.20 37.47 -14.20
CA GLN A 68 -4.62 38.52 -13.36
C GLN A 68 -5.48 38.93 -12.17
N SER A 69 -6.80 38.90 -12.31
CA SER A 69 -7.75 39.21 -11.22
C SER A 69 -7.73 38.16 -10.09
N LYS A 70 -7.21 36.96 -10.36
CA LYS A 70 -7.11 35.84 -9.40
C LYS A 70 -5.70 35.70 -8.83
N PHE A 71 -4.66 36.04 -9.60
CA PHE A 71 -3.25 35.87 -9.25
C PHE A 71 -2.52 37.22 -9.25
N ILE A 72 -2.94 38.10 -8.35
CA ILE A 72 -2.41 39.46 -8.21
C ILE A 72 -0.92 39.39 -7.83
N GLY A 73 -0.05 40.10 -8.56
CA GLY A 73 1.39 40.16 -8.28
C GLY A 73 2.22 39.03 -8.92
N PHE A 74 1.59 38.01 -9.52
CA PHE A 74 2.31 36.87 -10.06
C PHE A 74 3.12 37.23 -11.32
N ALA A 75 2.59 38.12 -12.17
CA ALA A 75 3.26 38.54 -13.40
C ALA A 75 4.52 39.37 -13.12
N GLU A 76 4.55 40.09 -12.00
CA GLU A 76 5.65 40.90 -11.51
C GLU A 76 6.75 40.07 -10.84
N HIS A 77 6.39 38.90 -10.29
CA HIS A 77 7.28 38.04 -9.48
C HIS A 77 7.44 36.62 -10.05
N LYS A 78 7.67 36.52 -11.37
CA LYS A 78 7.71 35.23 -12.10
C LYS A 78 8.70 34.22 -11.55
N ASP A 79 9.85 34.67 -11.06
CA ASP A 79 10.90 33.80 -10.51
C ASP A 79 10.48 33.18 -9.17
N ILE A 80 9.78 33.94 -8.32
CA ILE A 80 9.21 33.47 -7.05
C ILE A 80 8.10 32.46 -7.34
N VAL A 81 7.20 32.78 -8.26
CA VAL A 81 6.10 31.88 -8.65
C VAL A 81 6.66 30.58 -9.21
N SER A 82 7.64 30.64 -10.11
CA SER A 82 8.28 29.44 -10.67
C SER A 82 8.86 28.53 -9.58
N LYS A 83 9.59 29.10 -8.62
CA LYS A 83 10.12 28.33 -7.48
C LYS A 83 9.02 27.70 -6.65
N TRP A 84 7.98 28.45 -6.32
CA TRP A 84 6.82 27.95 -5.57
C TRP A 84 6.11 26.80 -6.30
N LEU A 85 5.98 26.88 -7.63
CA LEU A 85 5.46 25.78 -8.44
C LEU A 85 6.33 24.52 -8.30
N GLU A 86 7.65 24.66 -8.36
CA GLU A 86 8.58 23.53 -8.24
C GLU A 86 8.67 22.93 -6.83
N THR A 87 8.44 23.72 -5.79
CA THR A 87 8.60 23.29 -4.40
C THR A 87 7.31 22.81 -3.77
N ASP A 88 6.20 23.51 -4.02
CA ASP A 88 5.00 23.39 -3.20
C ASP A 88 3.77 22.91 -3.99
N LEU A 89 3.67 23.22 -5.29
CA LEU A 89 2.47 22.93 -6.09
C LEU A 89 2.60 21.73 -7.03
N LEU A 90 3.76 21.49 -7.63
CA LEU A 90 3.96 20.44 -8.64
C LEU A 90 4.77 19.26 -8.09
N ASP A 91 4.37 18.04 -8.47
CA ASP A 91 5.18 16.84 -8.31
C ASP A 91 6.11 16.69 -9.53
N LEU A 92 7.41 16.52 -9.27
CA LEU A 92 8.47 16.51 -10.28
C LEU A 92 9.21 15.18 -10.28
N ALA A 93 9.28 14.54 -11.45
CA ALA A 93 10.15 13.40 -11.69
C ALA A 93 11.56 13.88 -12.06
N ASN A 94 12.59 13.15 -11.61
CA ASN A 94 14.00 13.46 -11.89
C ASN A 94 14.41 14.90 -11.52
N ARG A 95 13.90 15.41 -10.39
CA ARG A 95 14.17 16.77 -9.93
C ARG A 95 15.66 17.11 -9.94
N GLY A 96 16.01 18.26 -10.52
CA GLY A 96 17.39 18.75 -10.64
C GLY A 96 18.25 18.05 -11.70
N LYS A 97 17.68 17.16 -12.51
CA LYS A 97 18.38 16.50 -13.63
C LYS A 97 17.93 17.10 -14.97
N SER A 98 18.74 16.87 -16.01
CA SER A 98 18.42 17.31 -17.38
C SER A 98 17.12 16.72 -17.95
N ASN A 99 16.63 15.63 -17.39
CA ASN A 99 15.38 14.97 -17.75
C ASN A 99 14.27 15.17 -16.69
N GLN A 100 14.31 16.29 -15.95
CA GLN A 100 13.22 16.72 -15.07
C GLN A 100 11.91 16.83 -15.86
N ALA A 101 10.82 16.35 -15.27
CA ALA A 101 9.50 16.43 -15.89
C ALA A 101 8.43 16.63 -14.82
N VAL A 102 7.38 17.39 -15.15
CA VAL A 102 6.20 17.49 -14.28
C VAL A 102 5.40 16.20 -14.37
N VAL A 103 5.12 15.60 -13.21
CA VAL A 103 4.25 14.44 -13.06
C VAL A 103 2.80 14.89 -13.06
N SER A 104 2.46 15.83 -12.18
CA SER A 104 1.15 16.47 -12.04
C SER A 104 1.27 17.61 -11.03
N PRO A 105 0.23 18.44 -10.84
CA PRO A 105 0.04 19.12 -9.56
C PRO A 105 0.00 18.11 -8.42
N ARG A 106 0.41 18.52 -7.22
CA ARG A 106 0.31 17.68 -6.02
C ARG A 106 -1.14 17.23 -5.84
N PRO A 107 -1.38 16.00 -5.36
CA PRO A 107 -2.71 15.43 -5.23
C PRO A 107 -3.47 16.01 -4.02
N LEU A 108 -3.66 17.33 -3.97
CA LEU A 108 -4.41 18.03 -2.92
C LEU A 108 -5.92 18.03 -3.21
N HIS A 109 -6.31 17.95 -4.48
CA HIS A 109 -7.71 17.93 -4.89
C HIS A 109 -7.93 16.95 -6.06
N GLY A 110 -9.14 16.43 -6.17
CA GLY A 110 -9.54 15.45 -7.18
C GLY A 110 -9.33 15.89 -8.63
N ASN A 111 -9.23 17.20 -8.92
CA ASN A 111 -8.89 17.68 -10.27
C ASN A 111 -7.41 17.51 -10.65
N ALA A 112 -6.50 17.29 -9.68
CA ALA A 112 -5.06 17.20 -9.96
C ALA A 112 -4.71 16.10 -10.98
N TYR A 113 -5.44 14.96 -10.95
CA TYR A 113 -5.16 13.86 -11.87
C TYR A 113 -5.44 14.19 -13.34
N LYS A 114 -6.29 15.19 -13.62
CA LYS A 114 -6.61 15.63 -14.98
C LYS A 114 -5.35 16.18 -15.69
N TYR A 115 -4.39 16.68 -14.93
CA TYR A 115 -3.13 17.26 -15.41
C TYR A 115 -1.96 16.27 -15.34
N ARG A 116 -2.21 14.98 -15.13
CA ARG A 116 -1.13 14.00 -14.95
C ARG A 116 -0.43 13.65 -16.27
N ASN A 117 0.88 13.52 -16.19
CA ASN A 117 1.71 12.91 -17.20
C ASN A 117 1.70 11.39 -17.05
N THR A 118 0.93 10.70 -17.89
CA THR A 118 0.73 9.24 -17.82
C THR A 118 2.03 8.43 -17.93
N LYS A 119 3.11 9.00 -18.47
CA LYS A 119 4.42 8.36 -18.52
C LYS A 119 5.07 8.25 -17.13
N TYR A 120 4.98 9.31 -16.33
CA TYR A 120 5.64 9.43 -15.02
C TYR A 120 4.70 9.13 -13.85
N ALA A 121 3.39 9.32 -14.02
CA ALA A 121 2.37 9.07 -13.01
C ALA A 121 2.01 7.58 -12.83
N LYS A 122 2.93 6.65 -13.11
CA LYS A 122 2.64 5.21 -12.95
C LYS A 122 2.76 4.83 -11.48
N ASP A 123 1.73 4.16 -10.97
CA ASP A 123 1.64 3.68 -9.59
C ASP A 123 1.66 2.15 -9.49
N GLU A 124 1.85 1.47 -10.63
CA GLU A 124 2.07 0.03 -10.77
C GLU A 124 1.00 -0.82 -10.06
N GLY A 125 -0.25 -0.35 -10.08
CA GLY A 125 -1.43 -1.04 -9.54
C GLY A 125 -1.73 -0.78 -8.06
N SER A 126 -0.96 0.07 -7.37
CA SER A 126 -1.20 0.37 -5.95
C SER A 126 -2.51 1.12 -5.68
N SER A 127 -2.94 2.03 -6.56
CA SER A 127 -4.24 2.70 -6.45
C SER A 127 -5.40 1.72 -6.63
N GLU A 128 -5.22 0.74 -7.52
CA GLU A 128 -6.19 -0.33 -7.76
C GLU A 128 -6.30 -1.25 -6.55
N GLN A 129 -5.15 -1.64 -5.99
CA GLN A 129 -5.10 -2.42 -4.75
C GLN A 129 -5.83 -1.71 -3.61
N ILE A 130 -5.59 -0.41 -3.41
CA ILE A 130 -6.29 0.37 -2.38
C ILE A 130 -7.78 0.44 -2.68
N TYR A 131 -8.17 0.79 -3.91
CA TYR A 131 -9.56 0.93 -4.28
C TYR A 131 -10.34 -0.36 -3.99
N TRP A 132 -9.83 -1.52 -4.44
CA TRP A 132 -10.51 -2.80 -4.22
C TRP A 132 -10.45 -3.25 -2.76
N MET A 133 -9.38 -2.96 -2.02
CA MET A 133 -9.38 -3.18 -0.58
C MET A 133 -10.50 -2.39 0.11
N ILE A 134 -10.69 -1.11 -0.23
CA ILE A 134 -11.77 -0.31 0.35
C ILE A 134 -13.13 -0.84 -0.14
N TYR A 135 -13.31 -1.07 -1.44
CA TYR A 135 -14.57 -1.53 -2.02
C TYR A 135 -15.12 -2.78 -1.33
N TYR A 136 -14.25 -3.78 -1.09
CA TYR A 136 -14.65 -5.05 -0.49
C TYR A 136 -14.69 -5.02 1.05
N ALA A 137 -14.25 -3.94 1.70
CA ALA A 137 -14.30 -3.85 3.16
C ALA A 137 -15.73 -4.04 3.69
N ARG A 138 -15.86 -4.92 4.68
CA ARG A 138 -17.13 -5.50 5.13
C ARG A 138 -17.90 -4.55 6.04
N LYS A 139 -19.12 -4.95 6.40
CA LYS A 139 -19.97 -4.28 7.42
C LYS A 139 -20.27 -2.80 7.09
N GLY A 140 -20.37 -2.48 5.79
CA GLY A 140 -20.61 -1.11 5.32
C GLY A 140 -19.40 -0.17 5.38
N LEU A 141 -18.26 -0.61 5.95
CA LEU A 141 -17.05 0.22 6.06
C LEU A 141 -16.53 0.63 4.69
N GLY A 142 -16.58 -0.28 3.71
CA GLY A 142 -16.10 0.01 2.36
C GLY A 142 -16.88 1.10 1.63
N GLN A 143 -18.21 1.07 1.75
CA GLN A 143 -19.05 2.12 1.19
C GLN A 143 -18.80 3.46 1.90
N ALA A 144 -18.85 3.46 3.23
CA ALA A 144 -18.64 4.68 4.03
C ALA A 144 -17.28 5.32 3.76
N ALA A 145 -16.20 4.53 3.67
CA ALA A 145 -14.87 5.04 3.40
C ALA A 145 -14.73 5.59 1.98
N ARG A 146 -15.37 4.99 0.97
CA ARG A 146 -15.38 5.54 -0.40
C ARG A 146 -16.14 6.85 -0.47
N ASP A 147 -17.29 6.94 0.19
CA ASP A 147 -18.11 8.15 0.20
C ASP A 147 -17.37 9.30 0.90
N ALA A 148 -16.85 9.06 2.11
CA ALA A 148 -16.05 10.04 2.84
C ALA A 148 -14.81 10.51 2.04
N LEU A 149 -14.12 9.58 1.34
CA LEU A 149 -13.01 9.94 0.47
C LEU A 149 -13.46 10.78 -0.73
N LYS A 150 -14.58 10.45 -1.36
CA LYS A 150 -15.12 11.23 -2.50
C LYS A 150 -15.46 12.65 -2.05
N ASP A 151 -16.16 12.78 -0.92
CA ASP A 151 -16.57 14.07 -0.37
C ASP A 151 -15.36 14.93 -0.03
N PHE A 152 -14.37 14.37 0.66
CA PHE A 152 -13.12 15.07 0.97
C PHE A 152 -12.32 15.42 -0.30
N ILE A 153 -12.04 14.46 -1.18
CA ILE A 153 -11.12 14.66 -2.32
C ILE A 153 -11.70 15.61 -3.37
N PHE A 154 -13.00 15.57 -3.61
CA PHE A 154 -13.71 16.38 -4.61
C PHE A 154 -14.52 17.52 -3.99
N ALA A 155 -14.18 17.93 -2.77
CA ALA A 155 -14.81 19.05 -2.07
C ALA A 155 -14.86 20.32 -2.95
N GLY A 156 -16.04 20.94 -3.04
CA GLY A 156 -16.24 22.18 -3.80
C GLY A 156 -16.39 21.97 -5.31
N LEU A 157 -16.54 20.73 -5.77
CA LEU A 157 -16.76 20.39 -7.17
C LEU A 157 -18.14 19.72 -7.35
N ASP A 158 -18.92 20.20 -8.32
CA ASP A 158 -20.02 19.41 -8.87
C ASP A 158 -19.43 18.27 -9.71
N GLN A 159 -19.56 17.04 -9.22
CA GLN A 159 -18.98 15.86 -9.87
C GLN A 159 -19.63 15.52 -11.22
N GLN A 160 -20.86 16.00 -11.49
CA GLN A 160 -21.55 15.78 -12.76
C GLN A 160 -21.14 16.81 -13.82
N THR A 161 -21.06 18.08 -13.42
CA THR A 161 -20.79 19.19 -14.36
C THR A 161 -19.32 19.60 -14.42
N ASP A 162 -18.48 19.08 -13.50
CA ASP A 162 -17.11 19.53 -13.26
C ASP A 162 -17.05 21.08 -13.06
N LEU A 163 -18.13 21.67 -12.55
CA LEU A 163 -18.18 23.08 -12.17
C LEU A 163 -17.69 23.25 -10.73
N ILE A 164 -16.86 24.27 -10.56
CA ILE A 164 -16.31 24.63 -9.26
C ILE A 164 -17.35 25.49 -8.55
N LEU A 165 -17.87 25.01 -7.42
CA LEU A 165 -18.96 25.63 -6.65
C LEU A 165 -18.45 26.59 -5.56
N LEU A 166 -17.25 27.16 -5.75
CA LEU A 166 -16.61 28.02 -4.76
C LEU A 166 -17.47 29.24 -4.46
N SER A 167 -18.19 29.17 -3.34
CA SER A 167 -18.90 30.32 -2.79
C SER A 167 -18.53 30.61 -1.33
N ASP A 168 -18.06 29.64 -0.52
CA ASP A 168 -17.70 29.91 0.89
C ASP A 168 -16.73 28.89 1.54
N GLN A 169 -16.10 27.97 0.79
CA GLN A 169 -15.24 26.94 1.39
C GLN A 169 -13.82 27.46 1.68
N ARG A 170 -13.37 27.32 2.93
CA ARG A 170 -11.98 27.59 3.37
C ARG A 170 -11.03 26.49 2.87
N ILE A 171 -10.70 26.52 1.58
CA ILE A 171 -9.65 25.69 0.99
C ILE A 171 -8.30 26.42 1.02
N ASP A 172 -7.21 25.69 1.19
CA ASP A 172 -5.84 26.24 1.21
C ASP A 172 -5.43 26.84 -0.14
N VAL A 173 -4.39 27.69 -0.11
CA VAL A 173 -3.92 28.46 -1.27
C VAL A 173 -3.47 27.54 -2.40
N GLU A 174 -2.77 26.44 -2.09
CA GLU A 174 -2.31 25.46 -3.07
C GLU A 174 -3.49 24.76 -3.74
N THR A 175 -4.52 24.39 -2.97
CA THR A 175 -5.75 23.81 -3.51
C THR A 175 -6.52 24.81 -4.38
N GLN A 176 -6.63 26.09 -3.98
CA GLN A 176 -7.22 27.14 -4.79
C GLN A 176 -6.48 27.31 -6.13
N ALA A 177 -5.14 27.31 -6.09
CA ALA A 177 -4.33 27.42 -7.29
C ALA A 177 -4.56 26.24 -8.24
N ILE A 178 -4.65 25.00 -7.72
CA ILE A 178 -4.97 23.80 -8.53
C ILE A 178 -6.36 23.90 -9.17
N LEU A 179 -7.34 24.42 -8.44
CA LEU A 179 -8.71 24.58 -8.96
C LEU A 179 -8.81 25.66 -10.05
N HIS A 180 -7.90 26.63 -10.04
CA HIS A 180 -7.88 27.73 -11.01
C HIS A 180 -7.04 27.47 -12.25
N PHE A 181 -6.42 26.28 -12.40
CA PHE A 181 -5.94 25.84 -13.70
C PHE A 181 -7.09 25.87 -14.71
N ASP A 182 -6.85 26.51 -15.86
CA ASP A 182 -7.86 26.67 -16.91
C ASP A 182 -8.35 25.27 -17.33
N LYS A 183 -9.61 25.18 -17.75
CA LYS A 183 -10.26 23.94 -18.19
C LYS A 183 -9.71 23.48 -19.55
N GLN A 184 -8.40 23.45 -19.72
CA GLN A 184 -7.72 22.90 -20.90
C GLN A 184 -8.07 21.42 -21.09
N VAL A 185 -8.41 20.72 -20.00
CA VAL A 185 -8.99 19.38 -20.04
C VAL A 185 -10.49 19.47 -20.36
N LYS A 186 -10.79 19.40 -21.66
CA LYS A 186 -12.16 19.58 -22.19
C LYS A 186 -13.07 18.36 -22.01
N LYS A 187 -12.52 17.16 -21.81
CA LYS A 187 -13.27 15.91 -21.61
C LYS A 187 -12.54 14.96 -20.66
N ASP A 188 -13.18 14.68 -19.54
CA ASP A 188 -12.82 13.64 -18.58
C ASP A 188 -13.95 12.62 -18.56
N ALA A 189 -13.61 11.33 -18.71
CA ALA A 189 -14.59 10.25 -18.75
C ALA A 189 -13.95 8.95 -18.26
N GLU A 190 -14.77 8.03 -17.77
CA GLU A 190 -14.34 6.67 -17.48
C GLU A 190 -13.78 5.98 -18.73
N ASP A 191 -12.69 5.22 -18.56
CA ASP A 191 -12.07 4.46 -19.64
C ASP A 191 -12.71 3.06 -19.74
N ARG A 192 -13.87 2.98 -20.40
CA ARG A 192 -14.56 1.69 -20.64
C ARG A 192 -13.76 0.69 -21.48
N SER A 193 -12.67 1.12 -22.14
CA SER A 193 -11.79 0.18 -22.83
C SER A 193 -10.94 -0.67 -21.88
N LYS A 194 -10.89 -0.27 -20.61
CA LYS A 194 -10.18 -0.95 -19.51
C LYS A 194 -11.18 -1.27 -18.41
N GLU A 195 -12.03 -2.25 -18.67
CA GLU A 195 -12.90 -2.78 -17.61
C GLU A 195 -12.01 -3.38 -16.51
N PRO A 196 -12.14 -2.89 -15.26
CA PRO A 196 -11.29 -3.38 -14.19
C PRO A 196 -11.72 -4.77 -13.76
N GLU A 197 -10.73 -5.63 -13.52
CA GLU A 197 -10.98 -6.93 -12.90
C GLU A 197 -11.38 -6.71 -11.42
N ARG A 198 -12.40 -7.44 -10.96
CA ARG A 198 -13.03 -7.23 -9.66
C ARG A 198 -12.85 -8.47 -8.77
N TYR A 199 -11.64 -8.63 -8.25
CA TYR A 199 -11.33 -9.64 -7.24
C TYR A 199 -11.28 -9.04 -5.84
N SER A 200 -11.87 -9.77 -4.89
CA SER A 200 -11.74 -9.49 -3.47
C SER A 200 -10.28 -9.61 -3.04
N PRO A 201 -9.79 -8.71 -2.15
CA PRO A 201 -8.45 -8.85 -1.57
C PRO A 201 -8.33 -10.19 -0.85
N LEU A 202 -7.17 -10.84 -0.99
CA LEU A 202 -6.89 -12.14 -0.37
C LEU A 202 -6.97 -12.07 1.17
N CYS A 203 -6.65 -10.90 1.75
CA CYS A 203 -6.85 -10.62 3.17
C CYS A 203 -7.93 -9.55 3.38
N ILE A 204 -9.19 -9.98 3.47
CA ILE A 204 -10.33 -9.08 3.69
C ILE A 204 -10.27 -8.32 5.02
N GLY A 205 -9.70 -8.92 6.07
CA GLY A 205 -9.56 -8.26 7.36
C GLY A 205 -8.63 -7.03 7.32
N GLN A 206 -7.61 -7.05 6.47
CA GLN A 206 -6.73 -5.89 6.31
C GLN A 206 -7.42 -4.76 5.54
N ALA A 207 -8.35 -5.10 4.65
CA ALA A 207 -9.24 -4.15 3.99
C ALA A 207 -10.17 -3.46 4.98
N ASP A 208 -10.76 -4.21 5.92
CA ASP A 208 -11.60 -3.63 6.98
C ASP A 208 -10.82 -2.62 7.85
N LEU A 209 -9.58 -2.96 8.24
CA LEU A 209 -8.71 -2.05 9.01
C LEU A 209 -8.39 -0.77 8.25
N LEU A 210 -8.04 -0.89 6.96
CA LEU A 210 -7.79 0.27 6.10
C LEU A 210 -9.01 1.18 6.02
N ALA A 211 -10.20 0.61 5.77
CA ALA A 211 -11.43 1.40 5.65
C ALA A 211 -11.79 2.12 6.95
N ASP A 212 -11.68 1.43 8.11
CA ASP A 212 -11.94 2.05 9.42
C ASP A 212 -10.92 3.14 9.76
N ASP A 213 -9.63 2.95 9.43
CA ASP A 213 -8.59 3.96 9.67
C ASP A 213 -8.73 5.18 8.75
N ILE A 214 -9.20 5.01 7.51
CA ILE A 214 -9.57 6.12 6.63
C ILE A 214 -10.70 6.95 7.26
N LEU A 215 -11.76 6.30 7.74
CA LEU A 215 -12.89 6.99 8.38
C LEU A 215 -12.45 7.77 9.63
N ARG A 216 -11.61 7.16 10.47
CA ARG A 216 -11.02 7.81 11.64
C ARG A 216 -10.23 9.05 11.23
N LEU A 217 -9.37 8.90 10.23
CA LEU A 217 -8.51 10.00 9.79
C LEU A 217 -9.32 11.16 9.17
N LEU A 218 -10.34 10.87 8.37
CA LEU A 218 -11.20 11.88 7.75
C LEU A 218 -12.10 12.61 8.75
N THR A 219 -12.27 12.09 9.98
CA THR A 219 -12.98 12.82 11.05
C THR A 219 -12.30 14.15 11.37
N TYR A 220 -11.01 14.28 11.06
CA TYR A 220 -10.25 15.51 11.26
C TYR A 220 -10.37 16.56 10.15
N GLU A 221 -11.18 16.32 9.11
CA GLU A 221 -11.31 17.23 7.95
C GLU A 221 -11.51 18.70 8.34
N ASN A 222 -12.37 18.97 9.33
CA ASN A 222 -12.67 20.33 9.79
C ASN A 222 -11.69 20.89 10.83
N TYR A 223 -10.71 20.09 11.26
CA TYR A 223 -9.81 20.41 12.37
C TYR A 223 -8.36 20.65 11.94
N MET A 224 -7.97 20.22 10.74
CA MET A 224 -6.60 20.39 10.23
C MET A 224 -6.57 20.91 8.79
N PRO A 225 -5.49 21.59 8.38
CA PRO A 225 -5.32 21.99 6.98
C PRO A 225 -5.36 20.77 6.06
N ARG A 226 -6.03 20.94 4.92
CA ARG A 226 -6.21 19.88 3.93
C ARG A 226 -4.90 19.28 3.44
N SER A 227 -3.88 20.09 3.22
CA SER A 227 -2.53 19.63 2.82
C SER A 227 -1.93 18.65 3.84
N VAL A 228 -2.10 18.93 5.14
CA VAL A 228 -1.67 18.05 6.23
C VAL A 228 -2.46 16.73 6.22
N LEU A 229 -3.79 16.81 6.10
CA LEU A 229 -4.65 15.62 6.06
C LEU A 229 -4.36 14.73 4.84
N VAL A 230 -4.06 15.34 3.69
CA VAL A 230 -3.64 14.63 2.47
C VAL A 230 -2.32 13.90 2.70
N ASP A 231 -1.33 14.53 3.33
CA ASP A 231 -0.05 13.87 3.64
C ASP A 231 -0.21 12.76 4.69
N TYR A 232 -1.14 12.90 5.65
CA TYR A 232 -1.52 11.82 6.55
C TYR A 232 -2.21 10.67 5.82
N LEU A 233 -3.11 10.97 4.89
CA LEU A 233 -3.80 9.95 4.09
C LEU A 233 -2.78 9.16 3.26
N LYS A 234 -1.83 9.81 2.58
CA LYS A 234 -0.75 9.11 1.86
C LYS A 234 0.06 8.19 2.77
N THR A 235 0.43 8.70 3.95
CA THR A 235 1.19 7.94 4.95
C THR A 235 0.41 6.70 5.38
N LEU A 236 -0.88 6.86 5.70
CA LEU A 236 -1.77 5.77 6.09
C LEU A 236 -1.93 4.73 4.96
N LEU A 237 -2.20 5.18 3.73
CA LEU A 237 -2.35 4.30 2.57
C LEU A 237 -1.07 3.47 2.33
N SER A 238 0.10 4.10 2.38
CA SER A 238 1.39 3.42 2.25
C SER A 238 1.60 2.39 3.35
N PHE A 239 1.27 2.76 4.59
CA PHE A 239 1.36 1.89 5.76
C PHE A 239 0.47 0.65 5.62
N HIS A 240 -0.80 0.80 5.23
CA HIS A 240 -1.69 -0.34 5.03
C HIS A 240 -1.29 -1.21 3.83
N LEU A 241 -0.74 -0.63 2.75
CA LEU A 241 -0.14 -1.40 1.67
C LEU A 241 1.03 -2.25 2.18
N ALA A 242 1.90 -1.70 3.02
CA ALA A 242 3.00 -2.47 3.62
C ALA A 242 2.48 -3.62 4.48
N LEU A 243 1.56 -3.35 5.41
CA LEU A 243 1.00 -4.38 6.31
C LEU A 243 0.26 -5.48 5.53
N TYR A 244 -0.50 -5.12 4.49
CA TYR A 244 -1.17 -6.07 3.61
C TYR A 244 -0.17 -7.04 2.98
N HIS A 245 0.88 -6.53 2.34
CA HIS A 245 1.86 -7.36 1.64
C HIS A 245 2.73 -8.19 2.61
N LEU A 246 3.11 -7.64 3.77
CA LEU A 246 3.81 -8.43 4.81
C LEU A 246 2.95 -9.60 5.31
N ARG A 247 1.62 -9.40 5.44
CA ARG A 247 0.69 -10.47 5.79
C ARG A 247 0.54 -11.49 4.68
N LEU A 248 0.48 -11.08 3.41
CA LEU A 248 0.39 -12.01 2.28
C LEU A 248 1.58 -12.98 2.23
N MET A 249 2.76 -12.54 2.66
CA MET A 249 3.96 -13.39 2.73
C MET A 249 3.85 -14.54 3.75
N LYS A 250 2.90 -14.47 4.69
CA LYS A 250 2.53 -15.61 5.56
C LYS A 250 1.33 -16.37 5.01
N LEU A 251 0.30 -15.64 4.58
CA LEU A 251 -0.99 -16.20 4.19
C LEU A 251 -0.87 -17.09 2.95
N LEU A 252 -0.32 -16.59 1.85
CA LEU A 252 -0.34 -17.34 0.59
C LEU A 252 0.45 -18.66 0.66
N PRO A 253 1.67 -18.72 1.21
CA PRO A 253 2.35 -20.01 1.41
C PRO A 253 1.57 -20.98 2.31
N ALA A 254 0.86 -20.48 3.32
CA ALA A 254 0.01 -21.32 4.17
C ALA A 254 -1.19 -21.91 3.40
N LEU A 255 -1.81 -21.13 2.50
CA LEU A 255 -2.89 -21.62 1.63
C LEU A 255 -2.38 -22.69 0.67
N VAL A 256 -1.20 -22.50 0.06
CA VAL A 256 -0.57 -23.50 -0.82
C VAL A 256 -0.31 -24.81 -0.07
N LYS A 257 0.27 -24.72 1.14
CA LYS A 257 0.49 -25.90 1.99
C LYS A 257 -0.80 -26.64 2.32
N ARG A 258 -1.89 -25.91 2.54
CA ARG A 258 -3.23 -26.46 2.79
C ARG A 258 -3.91 -27.01 1.53
N ARG A 259 -3.50 -26.56 0.34
CA ARG A 259 -4.11 -26.88 -0.97
C ARG A 259 -5.56 -26.38 -1.10
N GLY A 260 -5.84 -25.20 -0.55
CA GLY A 260 -7.18 -24.61 -0.60
C GLY A 260 -7.32 -23.36 0.26
N SER A 261 -8.56 -22.93 0.49
CA SER A 261 -8.88 -21.81 1.39
C SER A 261 -8.54 -22.10 2.84
N ASP A 262 -8.33 -21.04 3.62
CA ASP A 262 -8.25 -21.11 5.08
C ASP A 262 -9.66 -20.89 5.67
N PRO A 263 -10.23 -21.87 6.40
CA PRO A 263 -11.56 -21.74 7.00
C PRO A 263 -11.69 -20.52 7.92
N THR A 264 -10.61 -20.11 8.58
CA THR A 264 -10.59 -18.90 9.42
C THR A 264 -10.66 -17.64 8.56
N CYS A 265 -10.09 -17.64 7.35
CA CYS A 265 -10.21 -16.52 6.41
C CYS A 265 -11.60 -16.46 5.76
N ASP A 266 -12.23 -17.60 5.47
CA ASP A 266 -13.60 -17.66 4.95
C ASP A 266 -14.60 -17.00 5.93
N ARG A 267 -14.33 -17.11 7.23
CA ARG A 267 -15.05 -16.41 8.31
C ARG A 267 -14.13 -15.42 9.03
N CYS A 268 -13.44 -14.58 8.26
CA CYS A 268 -12.37 -13.71 8.78
C CYS A 268 -12.79 -12.99 10.08
N PRO A 269 -12.11 -13.27 11.22
CA PRO A 269 -12.50 -12.78 12.54
C PRO A 269 -12.18 -11.30 12.74
N VAL A 270 -11.44 -10.70 11.80
CA VAL A 270 -10.98 -9.32 11.93
C VAL A 270 -12.18 -8.38 12.02
N ASN A 271 -12.16 -7.50 13.01
CA ASN A 271 -13.13 -6.45 13.20
C ASN A 271 -12.42 -5.21 13.77
N PRO A 272 -12.30 -4.11 13.01
CA PRO A 272 -11.51 -2.96 13.45
C PRO A 272 -12.12 -2.19 14.63
N ARG A 273 -13.38 -2.44 14.99
CA ARG A 273 -14.12 -1.69 16.03
C ARG A 273 -14.25 -2.42 17.37
N ILE A 274 -13.49 -3.48 17.60
CA ILE A 274 -13.45 -4.19 18.89
C ILE A 274 -12.04 -4.12 19.51
N SER A 275 -11.93 -4.41 20.80
CA SER A 275 -10.69 -4.31 21.57
C SER A 275 -9.54 -5.20 21.06
N SER A 276 -9.85 -6.35 20.45
CA SER A 276 -8.85 -7.22 19.79
C SER A 276 -9.15 -7.32 18.29
N PRO A 277 -8.68 -6.37 17.46
CA PRO A 277 -9.13 -6.26 16.09
C PRO A 277 -8.91 -7.49 15.23
N HIS A 278 -7.87 -8.28 15.49
CA HIS A 278 -7.55 -9.46 14.67
C HIS A 278 -8.24 -10.76 15.10
N GLY A 279 -8.83 -10.85 16.31
CA GLY A 279 -9.39 -12.11 16.85
C GLY A 279 -8.45 -13.30 16.66
N ASP A 280 -8.94 -14.50 16.38
CA ASP A 280 -8.05 -15.67 16.24
C ASP A 280 -7.36 -15.80 14.87
N CYS A 281 -7.14 -14.68 14.15
CA CYS A 281 -6.46 -14.70 12.86
C CYS A 281 -5.02 -15.25 12.98
N PRO A 282 -4.68 -16.38 12.31
CA PRO A 282 -3.34 -16.99 12.42
C PRO A 282 -2.28 -16.25 11.59
N HIS A 283 -2.72 -15.34 10.70
CA HIS A 283 -1.86 -14.60 9.76
C HIS A 283 -1.51 -13.19 10.27
N ARG A 284 -1.63 -12.95 11.59
CA ARG A 284 -1.13 -11.74 12.24
C ARG A 284 0.37 -11.56 11.97
N ILE A 285 0.84 -10.32 11.93
CA ILE A 285 2.27 -9.98 11.81
C ILE A 285 2.72 -9.30 13.11
N GLY A 286 3.89 -9.67 13.61
CA GLY A 286 4.59 -8.99 14.69
C GLY A 286 5.85 -8.31 14.17
N LEU A 287 5.91 -6.99 14.33
CA LEU A 287 7.02 -6.13 13.93
C LEU A 287 7.63 -5.55 15.20
N VAL A 288 8.85 -5.96 15.56
CA VAL A 288 9.57 -5.33 16.67
C VAL A 288 10.15 -4.00 16.20
N VAL A 289 9.76 -2.92 16.86
CA VAL A 289 10.02 -1.54 16.41
C VAL A 289 11.00 -0.84 17.35
N ASP A 290 12.11 -0.36 16.78
CA ASP A 290 13.09 0.49 17.46
C ASP A 290 12.63 1.95 17.45
N MET A 291 12.61 2.60 18.61
CA MET A 291 12.26 4.02 18.77
C MET A 291 13.44 4.99 18.62
N GLY A 292 14.65 4.46 18.36
CA GLY A 292 15.81 5.21 17.92
C GLY A 292 16.67 5.78 19.05
N ASP A 293 16.84 5.06 20.16
CA ASP A 293 17.77 5.41 21.24
C ASP A 293 19.20 4.95 20.90
N PRO A 294 20.16 5.88 20.65
CA PRO A 294 21.53 5.51 20.31
C PRO A 294 22.26 4.73 21.41
N THR A 295 21.79 4.81 22.66
CA THR A 295 22.36 4.09 23.81
C THR A 295 21.79 2.68 23.99
N ASN A 296 20.93 2.26 23.05
CA ASN A 296 20.23 0.97 23.08
C ASN A 296 20.46 0.14 21.79
N PRO A 297 21.72 -0.19 21.44
CA PRO A 297 22.03 -0.90 20.20
C PRO A 297 21.37 -2.29 20.12
N HIS A 298 21.16 -2.95 21.26
CA HIS A 298 20.47 -4.24 21.34
C HIS A 298 19.03 -4.17 20.82
N MET A 299 18.32 -3.06 21.06
CA MET A 299 16.97 -2.87 20.53
C MET A 299 16.97 -2.75 19.00
N THR A 300 17.97 -2.06 18.44
CA THR A 300 18.16 -2.00 16.99
C THR A 300 18.44 -3.40 16.43
N ASP A 301 19.21 -4.25 17.12
CA ASP A 301 19.47 -5.63 16.70
C ASP A 301 18.20 -6.50 16.75
N LEU A 302 17.36 -6.35 17.77
CA LEU A 302 16.05 -7.01 17.81
C LEU A 302 15.16 -6.56 16.63
N ALA A 303 15.12 -5.26 16.33
CA ALA A 303 14.36 -4.73 15.20
C ALA A 303 14.95 -5.17 13.83
N ARG A 304 16.29 -5.33 13.72
CA ARG A 304 16.96 -5.91 12.54
C ARG A 304 16.56 -7.36 12.34
N HIS A 305 16.61 -8.18 13.39
CA HIS A 305 16.19 -9.57 13.35
C HIS A 305 14.71 -9.72 12.97
N SER A 306 13.85 -8.84 13.49
CA SER A 306 12.45 -8.76 13.07
C SER A 306 12.33 -8.48 11.58
N ALA A 307 12.94 -7.41 11.07
CA ALA A 307 12.91 -7.08 9.63
C ALA A 307 13.46 -8.22 8.76
N GLU A 308 14.59 -8.81 9.15
CA GLU A 308 15.17 -9.94 8.43
C GLU A 308 14.21 -11.13 8.39
N THR A 309 13.54 -11.45 9.49
CA THR A 309 12.57 -12.56 9.55
C THR A 309 11.43 -12.39 8.55
N HIS A 310 10.91 -11.17 8.39
CA HIS A 310 9.86 -10.90 7.40
C HIS A 310 10.40 -10.97 5.97
N TYR A 311 11.58 -10.42 5.71
CA TYR A 311 12.19 -10.44 4.37
C TYR A 311 12.64 -11.85 3.94
N ARG A 312 12.97 -12.74 4.90
CA ARG A 312 13.26 -14.16 4.64
C ARG A 312 12.04 -14.95 4.15
N ARG A 313 10.82 -14.41 4.25
CA ARG A 313 9.58 -15.03 3.72
C ARG A 313 9.39 -14.81 2.23
N ILE A 314 10.08 -13.83 1.64
CA ILE A 314 9.90 -13.45 0.24
C ILE A 314 10.10 -14.63 -0.72
N PRO A 315 11.14 -15.50 -0.58
CA PRO A 315 11.30 -16.66 -1.46
C PRO A 315 10.09 -17.61 -1.44
N GLY A 316 9.62 -18.01 -0.25
CA GLY A 316 8.45 -18.88 -0.12
C GLY A 316 7.16 -18.24 -0.63
N TYR A 317 7.03 -16.91 -0.50
CA TYR A 317 5.94 -16.16 -1.13
C TYR A 317 6.02 -16.19 -2.65
N ILE A 318 7.21 -16.03 -3.26
CA ILE A 318 7.40 -16.08 -4.71
C ILE A 318 7.02 -17.45 -5.27
N GLU A 319 7.49 -18.52 -4.61
CA GLU A 319 7.12 -19.90 -4.94
C GLU A 319 5.60 -20.08 -4.88
N ALA A 320 4.97 -19.72 -3.76
CA ALA A 320 3.52 -19.84 -3.59
C ALA A 320 2.74 -19.01 -4.62
N HIS A 321 3.27 -17.85 -5.01
CA HIS A 321 2.69 -16.99 -6.04
C HIS A 321 2.75 -17.63 -7.42
N PHE A 322 3.89 -18.18 -7.82
CA PHE A 322 4.01 -18.89 -9.11
C PHE A 322 3.15 -20.14 -9.16
N ILE A 323 3.13 -20.94 -8.10
CA ILE A 323 2.23 -22.10 -7.98
C ILE A 323 0.79 -21.66 -8.23
N THR A 324 0.33 -20.63 -7.53
CA THR A 324 -1.05 -20.15 -7.66
C THR A 324 -1.33 -19.61 -9.06
N LYS A 325 -0.45 -18.76 -9.62
CA LYS A 325 -0.59 -18.21 -10.97
C LYS A 325 -0.68 -19.29 -12.04
N LYS A 326 0.18 -20.31 -11.97
CA LYS A 326 0.23 -21.35 -13.00
C LYS A 326 -0.91 -22.35 -12.88
N LEU A 327 -1.38 -22.62 -11.67
CA LEU A 327 -2.62 -23.35 -11.47
C LEU A 327 -3.85 -22.56 -11.92
N ASP A 328 -3.84 -21.22 -11.79
CA ASP A 328 -4.92 -20.38 -12.29
C ASP A 328 -5.03 -20.42 -13.83
N GLU A 329 -3.89 -20.34 -14.52
CA GLU A 329 -3.83 -20.54 -15.97
C GLU A 329 -4.34 -21.93 -16.39
N MET A 330 -4.01 -22.97 -15.60
CA MET A 330 -4.53 -24.32 -15.81
C MET A 330 -6.05 -24.39 -15.57
N ALA A 331 -6.56 -23.74 -14.51
CA ALA A 331 -7.98 -23.70 -14.19
C ALA A 331 -8.78 -23.05 -15.32
N GLU A 332 -8.31 -21.93 -15.86
CA GLU A 332 -8.90 -21.28 -17.03
C GLU A 332 -8.84 -22.17 -18.28
N TYR A 333 -7.71 -22.85 -18.52
CA TYR A 333 -7.61 -23.83 -19.61
C TYR A 333 -8.64 -24.96 -19.47
N LEU A 334 -8.81 -25.53 -18.28
CA LEU A 334 -9.80 -26.56 -18.02
C LEU A 334 -11.23 -26.04 -18.16
N ARG A 335 -11.48 -24.78 -17.78
CA ARG A 335 -12.77 -24.10 -17.98
C ARG A 335 -13.13 -23.98 -19.46
N THR A 336 -12.20 -23.58 -20.32
CA THR A 336 -12.44 -23.52 -21.78
C THR A 336 -12.74 -24.89 -22.40
N ARG A 337 -12.37 -25.98 -21.73
CA ARG A 337 -12.65 -27.37 -22.13
C ARG A 337 -13.83 -27.99 -21.41
N ASN A 338 -14.62 -27.20 -20.67
CA ASN A 338 -15.76 -27.66 -19.87
C ASN A 338 -15.41 -28.77 -18.86
N LYS A 339 -14.16 -28.81 -18.38
CA LYS A 339 -13.67 -29.81 -17.39
C LYS A 339 -13.67 -29.30 -15.95
N LEU A 340 -13.80 -27.98 -15.78
CA LEU A 340 -13.82 -27.30 -14.49
C LEU A 340 -14.68 -26.04 -14.61
N SER A 341 -15.35 -25.65 -13.54
CA SER A 341 -16.12 -24.40 -13.50
C SER A 341 -15.94 -23.75 -12.12
N PRO A 342 -15.83 -22.42 -12.05
CA PRO A 342 -15.77 -21.71 -10.79
C PRO A 342 -17.14 -21.72 -10.10
N ALA A 343 -17.15 -21.60 -8.76
CA ALA A 343 -18.37 -21.41 -7.99
C ALA A 343 -18.97 -20.01 -8.19
N GLY A 344 -18.15 -19.01 -8.51
CA GLY A 344 -18.56 -17.65 -8.86
C GLY A 344 -18.24 -17.30 -10.31
N ASN A 345 -18.09 -16.01 -10.61
CA ASN A 345 -17.73 -15.55 -11.97
C ASN A 345 -16.29 -15.93 -12.38
N HIS A 346 -15.41 -16.12 -11.40
CA HIS A 346 -13.99 -16.43 -11.59
C HIS A 346 -13.55 -17.44 -10.52
N PHE A 347 -12.50 -18.21 -10.78
CA PHE A 347 -11.90 -19.06 -9.74
C PHE A 347 -11.28 -18.21 -8.63
N SER A 348 -11.63 -18.51 -7.38
CA SER A 348 -10.93 -18.02 -6.20
C SER A 348 -9.56 -18.66 -6.03
N VAL A 349 -8.67 -18.04 -5.27
CA VAL A 349 -7.37 -18.64 -4.91
C VAL A 349 -7.54 -20.01 -4.25
N GLY A 350 -8.56 -20.16 -3.39
CA GLY A 350 -8.87 -21.44 -2.76
C GLY A 350 -9.21 -22.55 -3.75
N GLU A 351 -10.09 -22.27 -4.72
CA GLU A 351 -10.46 -23.23 -5.77
C GLU A 351 -9.27 -23.58 -6.67
N VAL A 352 -8.45 -22.60 -7.02
CA VAL A 352 -7.22 -22.82 -7.81
C VAL A 352 -6.28 -23.77 -7.07
N LEU A 353 -6.07 -23.56 -5.77
CA LEU A 353 -5.15 -24.37 -4.98
C LEU A 353 -5.63 -25.80 -4.74
N GLN A 354 -6.94 -26.08 -4.87
CA GLN A 354 -7.46 -27.45 -4.84
C GLN A 354 -6.95 -28.31 -6.01
N LEU A 355 -6.45 -27.70 -7.10
CA LEU A 355 -5.77 -28.43 -8.18
C LEU A 355 -4.46 -29.10 -7.74
N LEU A 356 -3.96 -28.81 -6.52
CA LEU A 356 -2.85 -29.51 -5.90
C LEU A 356 -3.25 -30.88 -5.31
N HIS A 357 -4.54 -31.20 -5.16
CA HIS A 357 -4.98 -32.51 -4.67
C HIS A 357 -4.64 -33.63 -5.65
N SER A 358 -4.42 -34.85 -5.13
CA SER A 358 -4.04 -36.03 -5.93
C SER A 358 -5.10 -36.41 -6.97
N SER A 359 -6.37 -36.10 -6.72
CA SER A 359 -7.46 -36.33 -7.66
C SER A 359 -7.33 -35.55 -8.98
N LYS A 360 -6.52 -34.49 -9.02
CA LYS A 360 -6.22 -33.68 -10.21
C LYS A 360 -4.80 -33.89 -10.75
N ASN A 361 -4.09 -34.89 -10.24
CA ASN A 361 -2.69 -35.11 -10.59
C ASN A 361 -2.52 -35.36 -12.09
N LYS A 362 -3.36 -36.21 -12.69
CA LYS A 362 -3.25 -36.53 -14.11
C LYS A 362 -3.42 -35.29 -14.98
N GLU A 363 -4.48 -34.51 -14.77
CA GLU A 363 -4.72 -33.28 -15.53
C GLU A 363 -3.61 -32.26 -15.32
N ARG A 364 -3.04 -32.19 -14.12
CA ARG A 364 -1.93 -31.30 -13.80
C ARG A 364 -0.68 -31.72 -14.57
N GLU A 365 -0.24 -32.98 -14.46
CA GLU A 365 0.93 -33.47 -15.18
C GLU A 365 0.75 -33.34 -16.70
N ASP A 366 -0.42 -33.68 -17.26
CA ASP A 366 -0.71 -33.54 -18.68
C ASP A 366 -0.61 -32.09 -19.17
N TYR A 367 -1.18 -31.14 -18.40
CA TYR A 367 -1.11 -29.71 -18.73
C TYR A 367 0.33 -29.19 -18.65
N PHE A 368 1.05 -29.49 -17.57
CA PHE A 368 2.40 -28.96 -17.36
C PHE A 368 3.44 -29.63 -18.27
N LYS A 369 3.25 -30.88 -18.69
CA LYS A 369 4.06 -31.49 -19.76
C LYS A 369 4.03 -30.65 -21.03
N SER A 370 2.84 -30.17 -21.42
CA SER A 370 2.69 -29.28 -22.59
C SER A 370 3.37 -27.91 -22.44
N ARG A 371 3.76 -27.53 -21.21
CA ARG A 371 4.50 -26.29 -20.91
C ARG A 371 6.01 -26.53 -20.82
N VAL A 372 6.43 -27.62 -20.19
CA VAL A 372 7.85 -27.98 -19.98
C VAL A 372 8.51 -28.40 -21.29
N THR A 373 7.87 -29.25 -22.10
CA THR A 373 8.49 -29.75 -23.34
C THR A 373 8.94 -28.62 -24.27
N PRO A 374 8.08 -27.64 -24.64
CA PRO A 374 8.52 -26.54 -25.51
C PRO A 374 9.51 -25.59 -24.83
N LEU A 375 9.52 -25.52 -23.49
CA LEU A 375 10.52 -24.74 -22.75
C LEU A 375 11.91 -25.36 -22.90
N ILE A 376 12.04 -26.68 -22.73
CA ILE A 376 13.31 -27.41 -22.86
C ILE A 376 13.80 -27.38 -24.31
N GLU A 377 12.92 -27.64 -25.28
CA GLU A 377 13.25 -27.60 -26.71
C GLU A 377 13.82 -26.24 -27.14
N ARG A 378 13.26 -25.13 -26.62
CA ARG A 378 13.77 -23.78 -26.89
C ARG A 378 15.21 -23.56 -26.41
N TYR A 379 15.66 -24.25 -25.36
CA TYR A 379 17.05 -24.20 -24.94
C TYR A 379 17.96 -25.06 -25.82
N GLN A 380 17.45 -26.16 -26.36
CA GLN A 380 18.21 -27.05 -27.26
C GLN A 380 18.41 -26.45 -28.65
N GLN A 381 17.49 -25.61 -29.13
CA GLN A 381 17.50 -25.01 -30.47
C GLN A 381 18.17 -23.61 -30.53
N GLY A 382 18.64 -23.06 -29.40
CA GLY A 382 19.24 -21.72 -29.35
C GLY A 382 20.66 -21.66 -29.92
N ALA A 383 21.08 -20.48 -30.42
CA ALA A 383 22.40 -20.26 -31.04
C ALA A 383 23.60 -20.47 -30.09
N GLU A 384 23.39 -20.32 -28.78
CA GLU A 384 24.28 -20.76 -27.70
C GLU A 384 23.69 -22.02 -27.07
N SER A 385 23.69 -23.14 -27.79
CA SER A 385 23.00 -24.39 -27.45
C SER A 385 23.51 -25.03 -26.14
N SER A 386 23.14 -24.45 -25.02
CA SER A 386 23.38 -24.98 -23.68
C SER A 386 22.23 -24.57 -22.75
N ILE A 387 21.62 -25.58 -22.13
CA ILE A 387 20.66 -25.39 -21.05
C ILE A 387 21.42 -24.80 -19.86
N PRO A 388 20.92 -23.74 -19.18
CA PRO A 388 21.59 -23.20 -18.00
C PRO A 388 21.87 -24.29 -16.96
N PRO A 389 23.04 -24.32 -16.29
CA PRO A 389 23.40 -25.41 -15.38
C PRO A 389 22.37 -25.66 -14.28
N GLU A 390 21.73 -24.62 -13.75
CA GLU A 390 20.63 -24.76 -12.79
C GLU A 390 19.41 -25.47 -13.37
N VAL A 391 19.03 -25.18 -14.62
CA VAL A 391 17.90 -25.83 -15.30
C VAL A 391 18.24 -27.29 -15.60
N GLN A 392 19.46 -27.58 -16.04
CA GLN A 392 19.91 -28.96 -16.28
C GLN A 392 19.88 -29.79 -15.00
N ARG A 393 20.32 -29.22 -13.86
CA ARG A 393 20.23 -29.90 -12.56
C ARG A 393 18.79 -30.26 -12.20
N ILE A 394 17.84 -29.34 -12.40
CA ILE A 394 16.42 -29.57 -12.12
C ILE A 394 15.85 -30.68 -13.01
N ILE A 395 16.14 -30.66 -14.32
CA ILE A 395 15.71 -31.72 -15.24
C ILE A 395 16.24 -33.09 -14.78
N ASN A 396 17.49 -33.14 -14.33
CA ASN A 396 18.13 -34.38 -13.86
C ASN A 396 17.56 -34.89 -12.51
N MET A 397 16.77 -34.10 -11.79
CA MET A 397 16.11 -34.53 -10.54
C MET A 397 14.90 -35.43 -10.79
N ASN A 398 14.43 -35.58 -12.03
CA ASN A 398 13.29 -36.43 -12.41
C ASN A 398 12.03 -36.17 -11.56
N LEU A 399 11.71 -34.89 -11.33
CA LEU A 399 10.49 -34.47 -10.64
C LEU A 399 9.25 -34.67 -11.55
N GLY A 400 8.05 -34.48 -11.00
CA GLY A 400 6.85 -34.32 -11.82
C GLY A 400 6.96 -33.14 -12.77
N GLU A 401 6.17 -33.11 -13.84
CA GLU A 401 6.17 -32.05 -14.85
C GLU A 401 5.78 -30.71 -14.24
N PHE A 402 4.82 -30.72 -13.31
CA PHE A 402 4.43 -29.52 -12.57
C PHE A 402 5.59 -28.96 -11.74
N ASP A 403 6.20 -29.78 -10.89
CA ASP A 403 7.28 -29.37 -10.00
C ASP A 403 8.51 -28.93 -10.81
N THR A 404 8.84 -29.67 -11.88
CA THR A 404 9.90 -29.30 -12.83
C THR A 404 9.66 -27.91 -13.42
N TYR A 405 8.44 -27.61 -13.86
CA TYR A 405 8.11 -26.30 -14.43
C TYR A 405 8.28 -25.17 -13.42
N ILE A 406 7.75 -25.34 -12.20
CA ILE A 406 7.84 -24.34 -11.14
C ILE A 406 9.31 -24.09 -10.72
N GLU A 407 10.08 -25.15 -10.50
CA GLU A 407 11.49 -25.06 -10.12
C GLU A 407 12.33 -24.34 -11.19
N ILE A 408 12.08 -24.62 -12.47
CA ILE A 408 12.76 -23.93 -13.57
C ILE A 408 12.45 -22.43 -13.56
N ILE A 409 11.17 -22.05 -13.39
CA ILE A 409 10.79 -20.64 -13.32
C ILE A 409 11.46 -19.96 -12.12
N LEU A 410 11.45 -20.61 -10.96
CA LEU A 410 12.05 -20.08 -9.73
C LEU A 410 13.56 -19.88 -9.86
N ALA A 411 14.27 -20.85 -10.43
CA ALA A 411 15.70 -20.76 -10.68
C ALA A 411 16.04 -19.56 -11.58
N LEU A 412 15.23 -19.30 -12.61
CA LEU A 412 15.50 -18.27 -13.61
C LEU A 412 14.97 -16.88 -13.22
N ARG A 413 13.94 -16.79 -12.37
CA ARG A 413 13.20 -15.54 -12.10
C ARG A 413 13.06 -15.20 -10.62
N GLY A 414 13.34 -16.12 -9.71
CA GLY A 414 13.17 -15.91 -8.27
C GLY A 414 13.97 -14.73 -7.74
N SER A 415 15.23 -14.57 -8.17
CA SER A 415 16.09 -13.44 -7.76
C SER A 415 15.54 -12.09 -8.23
N TYR A 416 15.04 -12.02 -9.46
CA TYR A 416 14.42 -10.82 -10.04
C TYR A 416 13.17 -10.39 -9.25
N HIS A 417 12.25 -11.32 -8.99
CA HIS A 417 11.04 -11.01 -8.22
C HIS A 417 11.36 -10.68 -6.76
N ARG A 418 12.38 -11.33 -6.17
CA ARG A 418 12.85 -10.99 -4.84
C ARG A 418 13.34 -9.55 -4.75
N GLU A 419 14.17 -9.11 -5.69
CA GLU A 419 14.65 -7.73 -5.74
C GLU A 419 13.49 -6.74 -5.94
N ALA A 420 12.55 -7.06 -6.83
CA ALA A 420 11.37 -6.25 -7.12
C ALA A 420 10.49 -6.07 -5.86
N ILE A 421 10.14 -7.17 -5.18
CA ILE A 421 9.36 -7.15 -3.94
C ILE A 421 10.08 -6.36 -2.85
N ILE A 422 11.40 -6.52 -2.69
CA ILE A 422 12.19 -5.74 -1.72
C ILE A 422 12.09 -4.24 -2.01
N LYS A 423 12.24 -3.82 -3.27
CA LYS A 423 12.12 -2.40 -3.65
C LYS A 423 10.70 -1.87 -3.44
N CYS A 424 9.70 -2.69 -3.69
CA CYS A 424 8.29 -2.36 -3.47
C CYS A 424 7.98 -2.19 -1.97
N LEU A 425 8.42 -3.11 -1.11
CA LEU A 425 8.28 -2.98 0.34
C LEU A 425 9.04 -1.77 0.90
N ASP A 426 10.27 -1.52 0.43
CA ASP A 426 11.03 -0.34 0.83
C ASP A 426 10.27 0.97 0.52
N ALA A 427 9.52 0.99 -0.60
CA ALA A 427 8.65 2.10 -0.95
C ALA A 427 7.40 2.18 -0.04
N PHE A 428 6.66 1.08 0.16
CA PHE A 428 5.48 1.09 1.02
C PHE A 428 5.80 1.42 2.49
N LEU A 429 6.94 0.98 2.97
CA LEU A 429 7.42 1.29 4.32
C LEU A 429 8.11 2.66 4.42
N LEU A 430 8.16 3.43 3.32
CA LEU A 430 8.77 4.75 3.20
C LEU A 430 10.16 4.78 3.85
N LYS A 431 11.03 3.88 3.39
CA LYS A 431 12.35 3.64 3.97
C LYS A 431 13.15 4.94 4.13
N ASN A 432 13.69 5.16 5.33
CA ASN A 432 14.46 6.35 5.70
C ASN A 432 13.69 7.68 5.67
N SER A 433 12.34 7.64 5.70
CA SER A 433 11.47 8.82 5.85
C SER A 433 10.82 8.89 7.23
N ASP A 434 10.52 10.09 7.74
CA ASP A 434 9.74 10.28 8.97
C ASP A 434 8.27 9.87 8.84
N LEU A 435 7.81 9.64 7.62
CA LEU A 435 6.50 9.05 7.29
C LEU A 435 6.54 7.51 7.31
N GLY A 436 7.72 6.90 7.50
CA GLY A 436 7.92 5.46 7.31
C GLY A 436 8.12 4.64 8.57
N LEU A 437 8.17 3.33 8.36
CA LEU A 437 8.42 2.31 9.39
C LEU A 437 9.76 1.58 9.19
N LEU A 438 10.55 1.94 8.18
CA LEU A 438 11.78 1.22 7.84
C LEU A 438 12.99 2.15 7.84
N ARG A 439 14.10 1.64 8.37
CA ARG A 439 15.41 2.29 8.33
C ARG A 439 16.46 1.35 7.77
N GLN A 440 17.44 1.93 7.09
CA GLN A 440 18.62 1.25 6.58
C GLN A 440 19.76 2.26 6.49
N SER A 441 20.91 1.94 7.08
CA SER A 441 22.10 2.77 6.98
C SER A 441 22.54 2.94 5.52
N ARG A 442 23.23 4.05 5.22
CA ARG A 442 23.64 4.40 3.85
C ARG A 442 24.66 3.43 3.23
N ALA A 443 25.36 2.63 4.04
CA ALA A 443 26.34 1.69 3.53
C ALA A 443 25.68 0.57 2.71
N LYS A 444 26.34 0.20 1.60
CA LYS A 444 25.84 -0.84 0.69
C LYS A 444 25.69 -2.16 1.45
N GLY A 445 24.50 -2.76 1.38
CA GLY A 445 24.23 -4.04 2.03
C GLY A 445 23.91 -3.96 3.53
N SER A 446 23.80 -2.75 4.12
CA SER A 446 23.41 -2.62 5.53
C SER A 446 22.06 -3.30 5.82
N PRO A 447 21.91 -3.89 7.02
CA PRO A 447 20.65 -4.50 7.43
C PRO A 447 19.55 -3.44 7.55
N ARG A 448 18.33 -3.86 7.25
CA ARG A 448 17.12 -3.06 7.49
C ARG A 448 16.63 -3.33 8.91
N TRP A 449 15.97 -2.37 9.52
CA TRP A 449 15.24 -2.58 10.78
C TRP A 449 13.96 -1.75 10.79
N PHE A 450 12.96 -2.23 11.51
CA PHE A 450 11.74 -1.47 11.71
C PHE A 450 11.97 -0.38 12.76
N ALA A 451 11.66 0.86 12.39
CA ALA A 451 11.73 2.00 13.28
C ALA A 451 10.65 2.99 12.87
N LEU A 452 9.96 3.56 13.85
CA LEU A 452 8.81 4.41 13.62
C LEU A 452 9.27 5.86 13.39
N GLY A 453 8.94 6.40 12.21
CA GLY A 453 9.12 7.82 11.94
C GLY A 453 8.13 8.68 12.73
N SER A 454 8.53 9.90 13.10
CA SER A 454 7.73 10.78 13.95
C SER A 454 6.37 11.15 13.33
N ARG A 455 6.29 11.31 12.01
CA ARG A 455 5.04 11.62 11.31
C ARG A 455 4.13 10.40 11.20
N LEU A 456 4.67 9.21 10.95
CA LEU A 456 3.86 7.99 11.01
C LEU A 456 3.30 7.77 12.42
N LEU A 457 4.12 7.95 13.46
CA LEU A 457 3.65 7.89 14.85
C LEU A 457 2.50 8.86 15.08
N GLU A 458 2.64 10.12 14.68
CA GLU A 458 1.59 11.13 14.78
C GLU A 458 0.28 10.72 14.09
N VAL A 459 0.33 10.16 12.87
CA VAL A 459 -0.89 9.65 12.19
C VAL A 459 -1.55 8.54 13.02
N LEU A 460 -0.76 7.57 13.49
CA LEU A 460 -1.29 6.45 14.27
C LEU A 460 -1.86 6.91 15.62
N LEU A 461 -1.30 7.95 16.24
CA LEU A 461 -1.83 8.53 17.48
C LEU A 461 -3.17 9.22 17.27
N GLN A 462 -3.32 10.02 16.22
CA GLN A 462 -4.60 10.64 15.88
C GLN A 462 -5.69 9.59 15.66
N ILE A 463 -5.35 8.47 15.02
CA ILE A 463 -6.28 7.34 14.87
C ILE A 463 -6.58 6.65 16.21
N ALA A 464 -5.57 6.49 17.06
CA ALA A 464 -5.67 5.76 18.34
C ALA A 464 -6.51 6.48 19.40
N VAL A 465 -6.50 7.81 19.43
CA VAL A 465 -7.27 8.62 20.39
C VAL A 465 -8.76 8.72 20.03
N LEU A 466 -9.18 8.21 18.87
CA LEU A 466 -10.57 8.19 18.45
C LEU A 466 -11.29 6.93 18.96
N GLU A 467 -12.45 7.11 19.56
CA GLU A 467 -13.36 6.04 19.96
C GLU A 467 -14.59 6.04 19.04
N PRO A 468 -14.99 4.88 18.48
CA PRO A 468 -16.15 4.80 17.60
C PRO A 468 -17.45 4.97 18.41
N GLN A 469 -18.32 5.86 17.96
CA GLN A 469 -19.66 6.07 18.49
C GLN A 469 -20.69 5.87 17.37
N GLY A 470 -21.06 4.61 17.13
CA GLY A 470 -21.89 4.26 15.97
C GLY A 470 -21.17 4.53 14.64
N THR A 471 -21.60 5.56 13.92
CA THR A 471 -21.01 5.98 12.64
C THR A 471 -20.03 7.15 12.78
N SER A 472 -20.01 7.85 13.92
CA SER A 472 -19.08 8.95 14.21
C SER A 472 -17.95 8.52 15.14
N PHE A 473 -17.03 9.44 15.42
CA PHE A 473 -15.94 9.24 16.38
C PHE A 473 -15.85 10.41 17.34
N VAL A 474 -15.47 10.10 18.58
CA VAL A 474 -15.14 11.08 19.61
C VAL A 474 -13.71 10.89 20.06
N THR A 475 -13.04 11.99 20.42
CA THR A 475 -11.67 11.91 20.92
C THR A 475 -11.67 11.67 22.42
N ARG A 476 -10.76 10.81 22.88
CA ARG A 476 -10.50 10.57 24.29
C ARG A 476 -9.01 10.54 24.59
N GLU A 477 -8.68 10.76 25.85
CA GLU A 477 -7.35 10.45 26.33
C GLU A 477 -7.12 8.93 26.35
N ILE A 478 -5.89 8.53 26.05
CA ILE A 478 -5.46 7.13 26.08
C ILE A 478 -4.21 7.02 26.94
N ARG A 479 -4.16 6.01 27.81
CA ARG A 479 -2.95 5.75 28.60
C ARG A 479 -1.84 5.19 27.72
N VAL A 480 -0.58 5.40 28.10
CA VAL A 480 0.57 4.91 27.33
C VAL A 480 0.56 3.37 27.18
N ASP A 481 0.17 2.61 28.21
CA ASP A 481 0.05 1.15 28.15
C ASP A 481 -1.09 0.68 27.24
N GLU A 482 -2.20 1.40 27.25
CA GLU A 482 -3.32 1.14 26.35
C GLU A 482 -2.94 1.43 24.90
N LEU A 483 -2.21 2.52 24.65
CA LEU A 483 -1.67 2.86 23.33
C LEU A 483 -0.68 1.80 22.82
N LEU A 484 0.26 1.35 23.65
CA LEU A 484 1.18 0.25 23.31
C LEU A 484 0.41 -1.02 22.94
N THR A 485 -0.69 -1.29 23.66
CA THR A 485 -1.59 -2.42 23.36
C THR A 485 -2.33 -2.22 22.05
N LEU A 486 -2.84 -1.03 21.76
CA LEU A 486 -3.51 -0.71 20.50
C LEU A 486 -2.56 -0.86 19.31
N LEU A 487 -1.35 -0.28 19.38
CA LEU A 487 -0.36 -0.37 18.30
C LEU A 487 0.01 -1.84 18.01
N ARG A 488 0.15 -2.65 19.05
CA ARG A 488 0.42 -4.09 18.93
C ARG A 488 -0.78 -4.85 18.38
N ASP A 489 -1.96 -4.67 18.94
CA ASP A 489 -3.12 -5.51 18.66
C ASP A 489 -3.86 -5.09 17.39
N ARG A 490 -3.73 -3.83 16.95
CA ARG A 490 -4.30 -3.34 15.68
C ARG A 490 -3.33 -3.51 14.52
N TYR A 491 -2.06 -3.15 14.70
CA TYR A 491 -1.09 -3.07 13.60
C TYR A 491 0.04 -4.08 13.66
N GLY A 492 0.19 -4.79 14.78
CA GLY A 492 1.32 -5.68 14.98
C GLY A 492 2.63 -4.94 15.31
N LEU A 493 2.56 -3.72 15.84
CA LEU A 493 3.75 -2.96 16.22
C LEU A 493 4.12 -3.24 17.68
N TYR A 494 5.24 -3.92 17.88
CA TYR A 494 5.75 -4.36 19.17
C TYR A 494 6.88 -3.43 19.63
N ILE A 495 6.60 -2.60 20.63
CA ILE A 495 7.54 -1.61 21.18
C ILE A 495 8.02 -2.03 22.58
N ASP A 496 7.13 -2.61 23.39
CA ASP A 496 7.35 -2.94 24.81
C ASP A 496 7.68 -4.41 25.08
N ARG A 497 7.47 -5.29 24.10
CA ARG A 497 7.68 -6.74 24.21
C ARG A 497 8.00 -7.40 22.88
N LEU A 498 8.40 -8.67 22.90
CA LEU A 498 8.57 -9.47 21.69
C LEU A 498 7.23 -10.13 21.27
N PRO A 499 6.98 -10.32 19.96
CA PRO A 499 5.80 -11.04 19.50
C PRO A 499 5.87 -12.54 19.82
N PRO A 500 4.71 -13.21 20.04
CA PRO A 500 4.64 -14.66 20.10
C PRO A 500 4.84 -15.23 18.69
N GLY A 501 6.10 -15.55 18.33
CA GLY A 501 6.48 -16.01 17.00
C GLY A 501 7.16 -14.92 16.17
N ASP A 502 7.02 -15.00 14.84
CA ASP A 502 7.68 -14.07 13.90
C ASP A 502 9.20 -13.92 14.15
N GLY A 503 9.87 -15.03 14.48
CA GLY A 503 11.31 -15.08 14.72
C GLY A 503 11.71 -14.93 16.19
N PHE A 504 10.76 -14.77 17.11
CA PHE A 504 11.03 -14.57 18.53
C PHE A 504 10.46 -15.69 19.41
N GLY A 505 11.18 -15.96 20.49
CA GLY A 505 10.76 -16.84 21.59
C GLY A 505 10.61 -16.06 22.88
N GLN A 506 10.90 -16.71 24.02
CA GLN A 506 10.89 -16.04 25.31
C GLN A 506 12.02 -14.99 25.40
N PRO A 507 11.74 -13.77 25.88
CA PRO A 507 12.74 -12.72 25.97
C PRO A 507 13.78 -13.02 27.06
N SER A 508 15.06 -12.86 26.73
CA SER A 508 16.17 -12.87 27.68
C SER A 508 16.16 -11.65 28.61
N ILE A 509 16.99 -11.65 29.65
CA ILE A 509 17.16 -10.49 30.55
C ILE A 509 17.63 -9.26 29.76
N VAL A 510 18.54 -9.45 28.79
CA VAL A 510 19.07 -8.37 27.95
C VAL A 510 17.96 -7.81 27.05
N ASP A 511 17.12 -8.68 26.48
CA ASP A 511 15.96 -8.25 25.68
C ASP A 511 14.99 -7.40 26.52
N GLN A 512 14.68 -7.84 27.74
CA GLN A 512 13.79 -7.10 28.63
C GLN A 512 14.35 -5.72 29.00
N GLN A 513 15.67 -5.61 29.24
CA GLN A 513 16.30 -4.32 29.49
C GLN A 513 16.22 -3.39 28.28
N ALA A 514 16.50 -3.91 27.07
CA ALA A 514 16.41 -3.14 25.83
C ALA A 514 14.99 -2.67 25.55
N LEU A 515 13.98 -3.53 25.76
CA LEU A 515 12.56 -3.18 25.61
C LEU A 515 12.12 -2.09 26.59
N ARG A 516 12.57 -2.14 27.86
CA ARG A 516 12.29 -1.09 28.85
C ARG A 516 12.87 0.26 28.41
N LYS A 517 14.11 0.28 27.95
CA LYS A 517 14.73 1.50 27.38
C LYS A 517 13.98 1.99 26.14
N ASN A 518 13.51 1.07 25.28
CA ASN A 518 12.73 1.41 24.10
C ASN A 518 11.39 2.08 24.46
N VAL A 519 10.73 1.65 25.54
CA VAL A 519 9.52 2.32 26.08
C VAL A 519 9.85 3.73 26.59
N THR A 520 11.02 3.94 27.20
CA THR A 520 11.46 5.29 27.59
C THR A 520 11.65 6.17 26.35
N ALA A 521 12.31 5.66 25.30
CA ALA A 521 12.48 6.35 24.04
C ALA A 521 11.14 6.66 23.35
N PHE A 522 10.19 5.71 23.40
CA PHE A 522 8.82 5.92 22.93
C PHE A 522 8.15 7.11 23.63
N LYS A 523 8.21 7.18 24.96
CA LYS A 523 7.65 8.30 25.74
C LYS A 523 8.33 9.64 25.39
N THR A 524 9.65 9.64 25.22
CA THR A 524 10.38 10.84 24.77
C THR A 524 9.87 11.30 23.40
N ARG A 525 9.69 10.38 22.45
CA ARG A 525 9.12 10.70 21.13
C ARG A 525 7.72 11.28 21.24
N LEU A 526 6.83 10.70 22.05
CA LEU A 526 5.48 11.23 22.27
C LEU A 526 5.51 12.68 22.80
N ARG A 527 6.49 13.01 23.67
CA ARG A 527 6.71 14.37 24.17
C ARG A 527 7.20 15.31 23.07
N GLU A 528 8.17 14.88 22.27
CA GLU A 528 8.72 15.67 21.15
C GLU A 528 7.63 16.06 20.13
N ILE A 529 6.69 15.17 19.85
CA ILE A 529 5.57 15.45 18.94
C ILE A 529 4.38 16.12 19.63
N GLY A 530 4.48 16.47 20.91
CA GLY A 530 3.46 17.26 21.63
C GLY A 530 2.16 16.50 21.96
N PHE A 531 2.19 15.17 22.03
CA PHE A 531 1.03 14.33 22.38
C PHE A 531 1.05 13.85 23.84
N PHE A 532 2.06 14.23 24.63
CA PHE A 532 2.29 13.70 25.96
C PHE A 532 2.52 14.81 26.99
N GLN A 533 1.74 14.81 28.07
CA GLN A 533 1.92 15.67 29.24
C GLN A 533 2.31 14.82 30.46
N ASP A 534 3.42 15.14 31.09
CA ASP A 534 3.87 14.48 32.33
C ASP A 534 3.19 15.19 33.52
N LEU A 535 2.08 14.63 34.01
CA LEU A 535 1.38 15.18 35.17
C LEU A 535 1.92 14.61 36.50
N SER A 536 2.62 13.46 36.52
CA SER A 536 3.37 12.94 37.68
C SER A 536 4.27 11.73 37.35
N ASP A 537 5.20 11.37 38.26
CA ASP A 537 6.07 10.17 38.18
C ASP A 537 5.31 8.83 38.23
N ALA A 538 4.02 8.83 38.59
CA ALA A 538 3.21 7.62 38.62
C ALA A 538 2.80 7.19 37.21
N TYR A 539 3.10 5.94 36.82
CA TYR A 539 2.75 5.35 35.52
C TYR A 539 1.25 5.47 35.17
N VAL A 540 0.38 5.59 36.17
CA VAL A 540 -1.09 5.67 36.03
C VAL A 540 -1.57 7.04 35.55
N THR A 541 -0.77 8.11 35.69
CA THR A 541 -1.15 9.50 35.33
C THR A 541 -0.55 9.96 34.00
N GLN A 542 0.09 9.06 33.25
CA GLN A 542 0.75 9.36 31.98
C GLN A 542 -0.19 9.07 30.81
N THR A 543 -0.87 10.11 30.31
CA THR A 543 -1.83 10.02 29.20
C THR A 543 -1.30 10.68 27.93
N VAL A 544 -1.74 10.13 26.80
CA VAL A 544 -1.66 10.78 25.49
C VAL A 544 -2.94 11.57 25.29
N THR A 545 -2.79 12.87 25.06
CA THR A 545 -3.90 13.79 24.88
C THR A 545 -4.22 13.99 23.39
N PRO A 546 -5.50 13.99 23.00
CA PRO A 546 -5.88 14.28 21.63
C PRO A 546 -5.54 15.74 21.31
N ARG A 547 -4.97 15.99 20.14
CA ARG A 547 -4.66 17.37 19.70
C ARG A 547 -5.89 18.18 19.35
N TYR A 548 -6.95 17.51 18.94
CA TYR A 548 -8.23 18.11 18.56
C TYR A 548 -9.32 17.47 19.41
N THR A 549 -10.21 18.27 19.98
CA THR A 549 -11.33 17.76 20.77
C THR A 549 -12.55 17.62 19.86
N ILE A 550 -13.00 16.38 19.66
CA ILE A 550 -14.17 16.03 18.87
C ILE A 550 -15.21 15.44 19.81
N THR A 551 -16.33 16.15 19.95
CA THR A 551 -17.48 15.77 20.76
C THR A 551 -18.69 15.53 19.85
N THR A 552 -19.68 14.78 20.35
CA THR A 552 -20.94 14.47 19.65
C THR A 552 -21.70 15.69 19.14
N ASP A 553 -21.53 16.85 19.79
CA ASP A 553 -22.27 18.07 19.45
C ASP A 553 -21.69 18.80 18.23
N ASN A 554 -20.48 18.45 17.81
CA ASN A 554 -19.77 19.07 16.68
C ASN A 554 -19.86 18.27 15.37
N SER A 555 -20.53 17.11 15.34
CA SER A 555 -20.75 16.34 14.11
C SER A 555 -21.94 16.81 13.27
N GLY A 556 -22.49 18.00 13.57
CA GLY A 556 -23.54 18.64 12.80
C GLY A 556 -23.03 19.84 12.02
N ARG A 557 -22.61 19.62 10.78
CA ARG A 557 -22.80 20.54 9.64
C ARG A 557 -22.42 19.87 8.33
#